data_AF-A0A7C1ZRK0-F1
#
_entry.id   AF-A0A7C1ZRK0-F1
#
_cell.length_a   1.000
_cell.length_b   1.000
_cell.length_c   1.000
_cell.angle_alpha   90.00
_cell.angle_beta   90.00
_cell.angle_gamma   90.00
#
_symmetry.space_group_name_H-M   'P 1'
#
loop_
_entity.id
_entity.type
_entity.pdbx_description
1 polymer ?
#
loop_
_entity_poly.entity_id
_entity_poly.type
_entity_poly.pdbx_seq_one_letter_code
_entity_poly.pdbx_strand_id
1 'polypeptide(L)'
;MNDPSKAADSEPSSLPDKSQSDHIADKPPVTNTEKRLIRPWLLFTLLVLLIILLTVRDDLRQNAIESGENTVRYVVFNALGYSPRELFIWRLRLAGLSDSPLGQRWANAVERASEQAIQADSQYRTRDTFETDEVEAHIYQVSLKRGEKLRWQLARLNSADSRLYASLERREKNSDVWSSITELEADGDIKSRVVSSSADYRIVLQPELFANTDYVLAIATGGSLPFPVEGAKQRDIGSVFGDPRDGGSRKHHGVDIFAKKGTPVVAVIDGYVRTDTGGLGGKHIWLSSGMFGYGRARYYYAHLDFFAIESGDKVKKGEVIGYVGNTGNARTTPPHLHFGIYSGGPVDPAPFLKPEPVLPAT
;
A
#
# COMPACT_ATOMS: atom_id res chain seq x y z
N MET A 1 -71.00 -12.58 13.04
CA MET A 1 -72.23 -12.09 13.70
C MET A 1 -72.17 -10.57 13.71
N ASN A 2 -73.30 -9.95 13.37
CA ASN A 2 -73.64 -8.52 13.24
C ASN A 2 -73.41 -7.84 11.86
N ASP A 3 -74.51 -7.86 11.09
CA ASP A 3 -75.01 -6.90 10.07
C ASP A 3 -75.95 -5.89 10.83
N PRO A 4 -76.58 -4.80 10.27
CA PRO A 4 -76.59 -4.21 8.92
C PRO A 4 -76.63 -2.66 8.81
N SER A 5 -76.41 -2.11 7.61
CA SER A 5 -77.29 -1.07 7.00
C SER A 5 -76.97 -0.78 5.53
N LYS A 6 -78.03 -0.38 4.81
CA LYS A 6 -78.24 -0.32 3.35
C LYS A 6 -77.75 0.97 2.66
N ALA A 7 -77.32 0.79 1.40
CA ALA A 7 -77.66 1.50 0.14
C ALA A 7 -77.93 3.02 0.09
N ALA A 8 -77.28 3.72 -0.87
CA ALA A 8 -77.93 4.42 -1.99
C ALA A 8 -76.91 5.18 -2.89
N ASP A 9 -77.14 5.13 -4.20
CA ASP A 9 -76.46 5.88 -5.26
C ASP A 9 -76.87 7.37 -5.31
N SER A 10 -75.98 8.25 -5.79
CA SER A 10 -76.29 9.39 -6.70
C SER A 10 -75.04 10.21 -7.09
N GLU A 11 -74.77 10.30 -8.40
CA GLU A 11 -73.93 11.31 -9.09
C GLU A 11 -74.61 12.72 -9.11
N PRO A 12 -74.08 13.84 -9.71
CA PRO A 12 -72.88 14.03 -10.56
C PRO A 12 -72.06 15.35 -10.37
N SER A 13 -70.99 15.47 -11.16
CA SER A 13 -70.47 16.69 -11.81
C SER A 13 -69.39 17.54 -11.10
N SER A 14 -68.17 17.54 -11.66
CA SER A 14 -67.53 18.71 -12.28
C SER A 14 -66.14 18.34 -12.87
N LEU A 15 -65.96 18.63 -14.16
CA LEU A 15 -64.69 18.64 -14.89
C LEU A 15 -63.91 19.94 -14.59
N PRO A 16 -62.76 20.20 -15.22
CA PRO A 16 -61.43 19.63 -14.98
C PRO A 16 -60.45 20.76 -14.57
N ASP A 17 -59.30 20.46 -13.93
CA ASP A 17 -58.22 21.46 -13.93
C ASP A 17 -56.86 20.89 -14.29
N LYS A 18 -56.22 21.64 -15.19
CA LYS A 18 -55.01 21.35 -15.93
C LYS A 18 -53.82 21.55 -15.00
N SER A 19 -53.07 20.49 -14.71
CA SER A 19 -51.71 20.67 -14.20
C SER A 19 -50.82 21.14 -15.36
N GLN A 20 -50.49 22.43 -15.37
CA GLN A 20 -49.43 23.00 -16.17
C GLN A 20 -48.10 22.30 -15.82
N SER A 21 -47.45 21.77 -16.85
CA SER A 21 -46.08 21.29 -16.81
C SER A 21 -45.13 22.49 -16.88
N ASP A 22 -44.61 22.93 -15.73
CA ASP A 22 -43.44 23.81 -15.71
C ASP A 22 -42.17 22.99 -15.60
N HIS A 23 -41.41 23.03 -16.69
CA HIS A 23 -40.03 22.57 -16.78
C HIS A 23 -39.15 23.35 -15.79
N ILE A 24 -38.58 22.68 -14.80
CA ILE A 24 -37.37 23.14 -14.11
C ILE A 24 -36.31 22.05 -14.26
N ALA A 25 -35.28 22.40 -15.01
CA ALA A 25 -34.15 21.56 -15.36
C ALA A 25 -33.31 21.19 -14.14
N ASP A 26 -32.96 19.90 -14.08
CA ASP A 26 -31.92 19.33 -13.23
C ASP A 26 -30.58 20.07 -13.42
N LYS A 27 -30.01 20.59 -12.34
CA LYS A 27 -28.61 21.02 -12.28
C LYS A 27 -27.83 20.00 -11.45
N PRO A 28 -26.85 19.28 -12.01
CA PRO A 28 -26.00 18.39 -11.23
C PRO A 28 -24.95 19.18 -10.41
N PRO A 29 -24.39 18.58 -9.35
CA PRO A 29 -23.49 19.26 -8.43
C PRO A 29 -22.13 19.56 -9.08
N VAL A 30 -21.64 20.78 -8.86
CA VAL A 30 -20.33 21.26 -9.31
C VAL A 30 -19.24 20.57 -8.48
N THR A 31 -18.52 19.64 -9.11
CA THR A 31 -17.24 19.12 -8.60
C THR A 31 -16.11 19.82 -9.34
N ASN A 32 -15.59 20.91 -8.76
CA ASN A 32 -14.37 21.54 -9.26
C ASN A 32 -13.15 20.80 -8.69
N THR A 33 -12.64 19.85 -9.46
CA THR A 33 -11.23 19.50 -9.44
C THR A 33 -10.83 19.09 -10.85
N GLU A 34 -10.75 20.07 -11.76
CA GLU A 34 -10.04 19.88 -13.02
C GLU A 34 -8.57 19.62 -12.69
N LYS A 35 -8.20 18.33 -12.57
CA LYS A 35 -6.84 17.92 -12.91
C LYS A 35 -6.66 18.36 -14.36
N ARG A 36 -5.81 19.35 -14.56
CA ARG A 36 -5.40 19.84 -15.88
C ARG A 36 -4.64 18.71 -16.60
N LEU A 37 -5.40 17.76 -17.13
CA LEU A 37 -4.92 16.68 -17.97
C LEU A 37 -4.41 17.34 -19.26
N ILE A 38 -3.09 17.40 -19.38
CA ILE A 38 -2.46 17.73 -20.65
C ILE A 38 -2.98 16.68 -21.65
N ARG A 39 -3.72 17.14 -22.66
CA ARG A 39 -4.37 16.24 -23.63
C ARG A 39 -3.30 15.31 -24.22
N PRO A 40 -3.51 13.99 -24.32
CA PRO A 40 -2.51 13.03 -24.79
C PRO A 40 -1.88 13.41 -26.14
N TRP A 41 -2.65 14.07 -27.01
CA TRP A 41 -2.18 14.55 -28.31
C TRP A 41 -1.18 15.72 -28.22
N LEU A 42 -1.26 16.56 -27.17
CA LEU A 42 -0.28 17.63 -26.91
C LEU A 42 1.07 17.07 -26.44
N LEU A 43 1.06 15.98 -25.67
CA LEU A 43 2.29 15.29 -25.27
C LEU A 43 2.91 14.53 -26.44
N PHE A 44 2.07 13.92 -27.29
CA PHE A 44 2.51 13.27 -28.51
C PHE A 44 3.14 14.27 -29.51
N THR A 45 2.53 15.44 -29.71
CA THR A 45 3.12 16.48 -30.58
C THR A 45 4.41 17.06 -30.01
N LEU A 46 4.51 17.23 -28.68
CA LEU A 46 5.75 17.63 -28.02
C LEU A 46 6.85 16.58 -28.17
N LEU A 47 6.51 15.30 -28.06
CA LEU A 47 7.44 14.18 -28.24
C LEU A 47 7.91 14.10 -29.71
N VAL A 48 7.00 14.25 -30.67
CA VAL A 48 7.33 14.27 -32.11
C VAL A 48 8.20 15.48 -32.45
N LEU A 49 7.89 16.66 -31.93
CA LEU A 49 8.72 17.85 -32.09
C LEU A 49 10.10 17.68 -31.48
N LEU A 50 10.20 17.05 -30.31
CA LEU A 50 11.47 16.76 -29.65
C LEU A 50 12.29 15.75 -30.47
N ILE A 51 11.66 14.71 -31.02
CA ILE A 51 12.32 13.73 -31.90
C ILE A 51 12.82 14.41 -33.17
N ILE A 52 12.00 15.27 -33.80
CA ILE A 52 12.39 16.05 -35.00
C ILE A 52 13.53 17.01 -34.66
N LEU A 53 13.49 17.67 -33.51
CA LEU A 53 14.53 18.59 -33.06
C LEU A 53 15.87 17.85 -32.85
N LEU A 54 15.82 16.63 -32.31
CA LEU A 54 17.00 15.79 -32.07
C LEU A 54 17.53 15.09 -33.34
N THR A 55 16.73 14.95 -34.40
CA THR A 55 17.20 14.41 -35.69
C THR A 55 17.76 15.49 -36.62
N VAL A 56 17.33 16.76 -36.47
CA VAL A 56 17.76 17.86 -37.35
C VAL A 56 18.97 18.62 -36.80
N ARG A 57 19.22 18.58 -35.49
CA ARG A 57 20.33 19.31 -34.85
C ARG A 57 21.31 18.37 -34.16
N ASP A 58 22.43 18.12 -34.84
CA ASP A 58 23.53 17.30 -34.32
C ASP A 58 24.16 17.88 -33.04
N ASP A 59 24.12 19.20 -32.85
CA ASP A 59 24.62 19.87 -31.65
C ASP A 59 23.69 19.70 -30.44
N LEU A 60 22.37 19.68 -30.64
CA LEU A 60 21.41 19.30 -29.58
C LEU A 60 21.45 17.81 -29.30
N ARG A 61 21.76 16.99 -30.30
CA ARG A 61 21.98 15.55 -30.15
C ARG A 61 23.24 15.28 -29.31
N GLN A 62 24.36 15.93 -29.62
CA GLN A 62 25.60 15.85 -28.83
C GLN A 62 25.41 16.44 -27.44
N ASN A 63 24.82 17.63 -27.30
CA ASN A 63 24.52 18.21 -25.99
C ASN A 63 23.51 17.37 -25.20
N ALA A 64 22.58 16.64 -25.82
CA ALA A 64 21.67 15.74 -25.11
C ALA A 64 22.30 14.37 -24.81
N ILE A 65 23.35 13.98 -25.54
CA ILE A 65 24.21 12.83 -25.21
C ILE A 65 25.14 13.21 -24.04
N GLU A 66 25.73 14.42 -24.03
CA GLU A 66 26.62 14.95 -22.98
C GLU A 66 25.85 15.41 -21.73
N SER A 67 24.72 16.11 -21.87
CA SER A 67 23.75 16.38 -20.77
C SER A 67 23.01 15.11 -20.32
N GLY A 68 23.23 14.01 -21.03
CA GLY A 68 22.61 12.70 -20.84
C GLY A 68 23.14 11.90 -19.67
N GLU A 69 24.06 12.46 -18.87
CA GLU A 69 24.39 11.94 -17.55
C GLU A 69 23.26 12.25 -16.55
N ASN A 70 22.26 11.38 -16.61
CA ASN A 70 21.44 10.86 -15.51
C ASN A 70 20.12 11.54 -15.10
N THR A 71 19.90 12.85 -15.20
CA THR A 71 18.73 13.42 -14.47
C THR A 71 17.54 13.83 -15.35
N VAL A 72 17.74 14.59 -16.43
CA VAL A 72 16.62 15.27 -17.11
C VAL A 72 15.82 14.36 -18.05
N ARG A 73 16.48 13.45 -18.79
CA ARG A 73 15.82 12.51 -19.71
C ARG A 73 14.92 11.52 -18.97
N TYR A 74 15.37 10.99 -17.84
CA TYR A 74 14.61 10.00 -17.06
C TYR A 74 13.38 10.61 -16.39
N VAL A 75 13.44 11.88 -15.98
CA VAL A 75 12.28 12.58 -15.39
C VAL A 75 11.10 12.65 -16.37
N VAL A 76 11.34 12.92 -17.66
CA VAL A 76 10.28 12.99 -18.67
C VAL A 76 9.65 11.62 -18.94
N PHE A 77 10.47 10.57 -19.07
CA PHE A 77 9.96 9.22 -19.35
C PHE A 77 9.30 8.57 -18.13
N ASN A 78 9.80 8.82 -16.93
CA ASN A 78 9.16 8.44 -15.67
C ASN A 78 7.79 9.15 -15.53
N ALA A 79 7.70 10.43 -15.91
CA ALA A 79 6.43 11.15 -15.98
C ALA A 79 5.45 10.58 -17.03
N LEU A 80 5.96 9.88 -18.05
CA LEU A 80 5.17 9.14 -19.05
C LEU A 80 4.91 7.67 -18.65
N GLY A 81 5.38 7.22 -17.48
CA GLY A 81 5.15 5.89 -16.94
C GLY A 81 6.10 4.79 -17.42
N TYR A 82 7.16 5.14 -18.16
CA TYR A 82 8.17 4.16 -18.58
C TYR A 82 9.23 3.97 -17.50
N SER A 83 9.47 2.72 -17.10
CA SER A 83 10.58 2.34 -16.25
C SER A 83 11.92 2.45 -17.00
N PRO A 84 13.02 2.82 -16.32
CA PRO A 84 14.39 2.66 -16.82
C PRO A 84 14.67 1.35 -17.56
N ARG A 85 14.14 0.21 -17.08
CA ARG A 85 14.26 -1.08 -17.77
C ARG A 85 13.55 -1.08 -19.13
N GLU A 86 12.32 -0.56 -19.21
CA GLU A 86 11.59 -0.43 -20.49
C GLU A 86 12.27 0.55 -21.45
N LEU A 87 12.89 1.62 -20.92
CA LEU A 87 13.69 2.54 -21.72
C LEU A 87 14.90 1.86 -22.33
N PHE A 88 15.53 0.92 -21.62
CA PHE A 88 16.61 0.12 -22.18
C PHE A 88 16.15 -0.77 -23.33
N ILE A 89 14.99 -1.44 -23.20
CA ILE A 89 14.38 -2.21 -24.31
C ILE A 89 14.15 -1.31 -25.52
N TRP A 90 13.65 -0.09 -25.29
CA TRP A 90 13.41 0.87 -26.36
C TRP A 90 14.72 1.30 -27.04
N ARG A 91 15.80 1.51 -26.29
CA ARG A 91 17.14 1.78 -26.84
C ARG A 91 17.65 0.63 -27.69
N LEU A 92 17.48 -0.62 -27.24
CA LEU A 92 17.82 -1.81 -28.04
C LEU A 92 17.04 -1.84 -29.35
N ARG A 93 15.75 -1.49 -29.33
CA ARG A 93 14.92 -1.42 -30.54
C ARG A 93 15.43 -0.35 -31.51
N LEU A 94 15.76 0.85 -31.03
CA LEU A 94 16.34 1.90 -31.87
C LEU A 94 17.69 1.51 -32.48
N ALA A 95 18.50 0.75 -31.74
CA ALA A 95 19.78 0.25 -32.22
C ALA A 95 19.64 -0.93 -33.21
N GLY A 96 18.43 -1.39 -33.52
CA GLY A 96 18.19 -2.59 -34.33
C GLY A 96 18.59 -3.89 -33.63
N LEU A 97 18.79 -3.85 -32.31
CA LEU A 97 19.26 -4.98 -31.51
C LEU A 97 18.13 -5.71 -30.77
N SER A 98 16.89 -5.20 -30.75
CA SER A 98 15.78 -5.85 -30.03
C SER A 98 15.49 -7.27 -30.52
N ASP A 99 15.61 -7.49 -31.82
CA ASP A 99 15.30 -8.78 -32.46
C ASP A 99 16.55 -9.66 -32.59
N SER A 100 17.72 -9.15 -32.17
CA SER A 100 18.93 -9.94 -32.07
C SER A 100 18.80 -11.00 -30.96
N PRO A 101 19.53 -12.14 -31.06
CA PRO A 101 19.55 -13.13 -29.99
C PRO A 101 19.92 -12.54 -28.62
N LEU A 102 20.80 -11.54 -28.60
CA LEU A 102 21.24 -10.88 -27.38
C LEU A 102 20.13 -10.00 -26.78
N GLY A 103 19.46 -9.20 -27.60
CA GLY A 103 18.34 -8.36 -27.17
C GLY A 103 17.15 -9.17 -26.66
N GLN A 104 16.81 -10.26 -27.35
CA GLN A 104 15.77 -11.20 -26.91
C GLN A 104 16.15 -11.91 -25.60
N ARG A 105 17.42 -12.34 -25.45
CA ARG A 105 17.89 -12.92 -24.18
C ARG A 105 17.72 -11.94 -23.03
N TRP A 106 18.08 -10.67 -23.22
CA TRP A 106 17.94 -9.63 -22.19
C TRP A 106 16.47 -9.35 -21.87
N ALA A 107 15.63 -9.16 -22.90
CA ALA A 107 14.20 -8.88 -22.70
C ALA A 107 13.49 -9.98 -21.92
N ASN A 108 13.83 -11.24 -22.21
CA ASN A 108 13.23 -12.43 -21.60
C ASN A 108 13.94 -12.90 -20.31
N ALA A 109 15.02 -12.24 -19.87
CA ALA A 109 15.80 -12.69 -18.73
C ALA A 109 14.99 -12.70 -17.42
N VAL A 110 14.15 -11.68 -17.21
CA VAL A 110 13.26 -11.61 -16.03
C VAL A 110 12.25 -12.75 -16.03
N GLU A 111 11.69 -13.12 -17.18
CA GLU A 111 10.74 -14.23 -17.26
C GLU A 111 11.43 -15.56 -16.93
N ARG A 112 12.60 -15.81 -17.51
CA ARG A 112 13.40 -17.02 -17.18
C ARG A 112 13.78 -17.07 -15.70
N ALA A 113 14.25 -15.95 -15.14
CA ALA A 113 14.61 -15.86 -13.73
C ALA A 113 13.40 -16.00 -12.80
N SER A 114 12.18 -15.75 -13.29
CA SER A 114 10.95 -15.90 -12.48
C SER A 114 10.66 -17.35 -12.15
N GLU A 115 11.07 -18.30 -13.00
CA GLU A 115 10.91 -19.75 -12.77
C GLU A 115 11.78 -20.23 -11.60
N GLN A 116 12.89 -19.53 -11.33
CA GLN A 116 13.88 -19.87 -10.31
C GLN A 116 14.02 -18.77 -9.24
N ALA A 117 12.96 -17.96 -9.07
CA ALA A 117 12.97 -16.83 -8.14
C ALA A 117 13.28 -17.29 -6.72
N ILE A 118 14.25 -16.63 -6.10
CA ILE A 118 14.67 -16.90 -4.72
C ILE A 118 13.53 -16.46 -3.80
N GLN A 119 13.00 -17.41 -3.02
CA GLN A 119 12.03 -17.10 -1.98
C GLN A 119 12.77 -16.54 -0.76
N ALA A 120 12.66 -15.23 -0.55
CA ALA A 120 13.28 -14.58 0.59
C ALA A 120 12.43 -14.80 1.84
N ASP A 121 13.05 -15.36 2.89
CA ASP A 121 12.45 -15.48 4.21
C ASP A 121 12.22 -14.09 4.86
N SER A 122 11.71 -14.07 6.09
CA SER A 122 11.44 -12.82 6.83
C SER A 122 12.67 -11.93 7.02
N GLN A 123 13.86 -12.50 6.93
CA GLN A 123 15.15 -11.83 6.91
C GLN A 123 16.04 -12.54 5.88
N TYR A 124 16.49 -11.82 4.87
CA TYR A 124 17.30 -12.36 3.80
C TYR A 124 18.43 -11.39 3.45
N ARG A 125 19.62 -11.92 3.20
CA ARG A 125 20.75 -11.13 2.72
C ARG A 125 21.58 -11.96 1.76
N THR A 126 22.04 -11.30 0.70
CA THR A 126 22.94 -11.88 -0.28
C THR A 126 23.96 -10.85 -0.75
N ARG A 127 25.08 -11.37 -1.23
CA ARG A 127 26.08 -10.64 -2.00
C ARG A 127 26.30 -11.45 -3.26
N ASP A 128 26.10 -10.82 -4.41
CA ASP A 128 26.15 -11.51 -5.69
C ASP A 128 26.75 -10.63 -6.77
N THR A 129 27.01 -11.23 -7.92
CA THR A 129 27.67 -10.60 -9.07
C THR A 129 26.90 -10.94 -10.33
N PHE A 130 26.74 -9.94 -11.19
CA PHE A 130 26.38 -10.18 -12.59
C PHE A 130 27.66 -10.24 -13.42
N GLU A 131 27.87 -11.35 -14.13
CA GLU A 131 29.05 -11.56 -14.97
C GLU A 131 28.86 -10.97 -16.38
N THR A 132 29.97 -10.54 -17.01
CA THR A 132 29.91 -9.81 -18.30
C THR A 132 29.47 -10.68 -19.48
N ASP A 133 29.66 -11.99 -19.41
CA ASP A 133 29.36 -12.95 -20.46
C ASP A 133 27.97 -13.59 -20.33
N GLU A 134 27.25 -13.29 -19.23
CA GLU A 134 25.91 -13.79 -18.97
C GLU A 134 24.84 -12.70 -19.19
N VAL A 135 23.63 -13.14 -19.56
CA VAL A 135 22.46 -12.26 -19.73
C VAL A 135 21.31 -12.79 -18.90
N GLU A 136 21.27 -12.29 -17.67
CA GLU A 136 20.41 -12.80 -16.63
C GLU A 136 19.71 -11.67 -15.85
N ALA A 137 18.88 -12.08 -14.91
CA ALA A 137 18.25 -11.22 -13.93
C ALA A 137 18.18 -12.00 -12.61
N HIS A 138 18.32 -11.31 -11.49
CA HIS A 138 18.15 -11.89 -10.18
C HIS A 138 16.80 -11.46 -9.59
N ILE A 139 16.01 -12.43 -9.10
CA ILE A 139 14.67 -12.19 -8.58
C ILE A 139 14.54 -12.72 -7.16
N TYR A 140 14.11 -11.83 -6.27
CA TYR A 140 13.88 -12.11 -4.85
C TYR A 140 12.43 -11.88 -4.52
N GLN A 141 11.69 -12.94 -4.22
CA GLN A 141 10.25 -12.91 -4.02
C GLN A 141 9.89 -13.04 -2.54
N VAL A 142 8.87 -12.29 -2.12
CA VAL A 142 8.26 -12.34 -0.79
C VAL A 142 6.74 -12.26 -0.90
N SER A 143 6.02 -13.10 -0.17
CA SER A 143 4.56 -12.99 -0.05
C SER A 143 4.21 -12.16 1.18
N LEU A 144 3.47 -11.07 0.99
CA LEU A 144 3.14 -10.13 2.06
C LEU A 144 1.64 -10.00 2.25
N LYS A 145 1.22 -9.89 3.51
CA LYS A 145 -0.15 -9.57 3.92
C LYS A 145 -0.31 -8.05 4.05
N ARG A 146 -1.54 -7.57 3.80
CA ARG A 146 -1.92 -6.18 4.10
C ARG A 146 -1.51 -5.81 5.53
N GLY A 147 -0.77 -4.72 5.66
CA GLY A 147 -0.28 -4.21 6.94
C GLY A 147 1.14 -4.60 7.31
N GLU A 148 1.74 -5.55 6.60
CA GLU A 148 3.17 -5.83 6.78
C GLU A 148 4.03 -4.72 6.17
N LYS A 149 5.25 -4.58 6.68
CA LYS A 149 6.27 -3.67 6.19
C LYS A 149 7.36 -4.50 5.51
N LEU A 150 7.66 -4.16 4.26
CA LEU A 150 8.86 -4.58 3.54
C LEU A 150 9.94 -3.54 3.75
N ARG A 151 11.13 -3.97 4.15
CA ARG A 151 12.33 -3.13 4.31
C ARG A 151 13.44 -3.75 3.48
N TRP A 152 14.18 -2.92 2.76
CA TRP A 152 15.29 -3.40 1.94
C TRP A 152 16.45 -2.42 1.94
N GLN A 153 17.62 -2.94 1.60
CA GLN A 153 18.83 -2.17 1.32
C GLN A 153 19.49 -2.82 0.11
N LEU A 154 19.69 -2.02 -0.94
CA LEU A 154 20.38 -2.45 -2.15
C LEU A 154 21.58 -1.54 -2.33
N ALA A 155 22.77 -2.12 -2.36
CA ALA A 155 24.02 -1.39 -2.57
C ALA A 155 24.77 -2.03 -3.72
N ARG A 156 25.21 -1.21 -4.67
CA ARG A 156 26.19 -1.63 -5.66
C ARG A 156 27.60 -1.46 -5.08
N LEU A 157 28.47 -2.45 -5.29
CA LEU A 157 29.81 -2.47 -4.69
C LEU A 157 30.90 -1.98 -5.65
N ASN A 158 30.70 -2.13 -6.96
CA ASN A 158 31.65 -1.69 -7.98
C ASN A 158 31.17 -0.39 -8.66
N SER A 159 32.11 0.45 -9.10
CA SER A 159 31.82 1.81 -9.60
C SER A 159 31.81 1.94 -11.13
N ALA A 160 31.66 0.84 -11.87
CA ALA A 160 31.68 0.89 -13.34
C ALA A 160 30.54 1.77 -13.92
N ASP A 161 30.73 2.33 -15.11
CA ASP A 161 29.73 3.18 -15.78
C ASP A 161 28.45 2.44 -16.20
N SER A 162 28.39 1.12 -15.98
CA SER A 162 27.23 0.29 -16.28
C SER A 162 26.10 0.44 -15.28
N ARG A 163 24.86 0.46 -15.77
CA ARG A 163 23.66 0.57 -14.92
C ARG A 163 23.17 -0.77 -14.39
N LEU A 164 22.74 -0.79 -13.13
CA LEU A 164 21.89 -1.83 -12.54
C LEU A 164 20.44 -1.33 -12.52
N TYR A 165 19.55 -1.99 -13.26
CA TYR A 165 18.11 -1.75 -13.16
C TYR A 165 17.56 -2.55 -11.99
N ALA A 166 16.81 -1.89 -11.11
CA ALA A 166 16.19 -2.53 -9.98
C ALA A 166 14.75 -2.04 -9.79
N SER A 167 13.81 -2.97 -9.61
CA SER A 167 12.40 -2.64 -9.42
C SER A 167 11.80 -3.45 -8.28
N LEU A 168 10.84 -2.85 -7.57
CA LEU A 168 9.89 -3.56 -6.74
C LEU A 168 8.61 -3.77 -7.54
N GLU A 169 8.22 -5.02 -7.72
CA GLU A 169 7.05 -5.41 -8.49
C GLU A 169 6.05 -6.15 -7.60
N ARG A 170 4.77 -6.14 -7.99
CA ARG A 170 3.69 -6.82 -7.30
C ARG A 170 2.87 -7.65 -8.26
N ARG A 171 2.43 -8.81 -7.80
CA ARG A 171 1.43 -9.65 -8.44
C ARG A 171 0.30 -9.97 -7.47
N GLU A 172 -0.93 -9.69 -7.90
CA GLU A 172 -2.12 -10.06 -7.12
C GLU A 172 -2.36 -11.56 -7.18
N LYS A 173 -2.94 -12.14 -6.13
CA LYS A 173 -3.08 -13.61 -5.99
C LYS A 173 -3.84 -14.30 -7.15
N ASN A 174 -4.71 -13.56 -7.84
CA ASN A 174 -5.53 -14.07 -8.95
C ASN A 174 -5.09 -13.49 -10.31
N SER A 175 -3.86 -12.98 -10.40
CA SER A 175 -3.29 -12.42 -11.62
C SER A 175 -1.96 -13.10 -11.90
N ASP A 176 -1.69 -13.38 -13.17
CA ASP A 176 -0.38 -13.85 -13.62
C ASP A 176 0.57 -12.69 -13.97
N VAL A 177 0.09 -11.45 -13.87
CA VAL A 177 0.81 -10.26 -14.33
C VAL A 177 1.51 -9.57 -13.16
N TRP A 178 2.83 -9.39 -13.32
CA TRP A 178 3.62 -8.53 -12.45
C TRP A 178 3.51 -7.07 -12.89
N SER A 179 3.26 -6.18 -11.92
CA SER A 179 3.21 -4.75 -12.14
C SER A 179 4.31 -4.05 -11.36
N SER A 180 5.09 -3.20 -12.02
CA SER A 180 6.10 -2.37 -11.35
C SER A 180 5.43 -1.37 -10.40
N ILE A 181 5.92 -1.31 -9.17
CA ILE A 181 5.48 -0.34 -8.14
C ILE A 181 6.40 0.86 -8.12
N THR A 182 7.71 0.61 -8.09
CA THR A 182 8.74 1.65 -8.03
C THR A 182 10.07 1.07 -8.50
N GLU A 183 10.89 1.93 -9.07
CA GLU A 183 12.33 1.68 -9.22
C GLU A 183 13.01 1.73 -7.85
N LEU A 184 14.12 1.00 -7.74
CA LEU A 184 14.97 0.94 -6.57
C LEU A 184 16.33 1.51 -6.93
N GLU A 185 16.83 2.40 -6.08
CA GLU A 185 18.21 2.86 -6.18
C GLU A 185 19.15 1.86 -5.50
N ALA A 186 20.30 1.61 -6.11
CA ALA A 186 21.37 0.78 -5.55
C ALA A 186 22.39 1.61 -4.76
N ASP A 187 21.90 2.61 -4.03
CA ASP A 187 22.65 3.64 -3.30
C ASP A 187 23.14 3.18 -1.91
N GLY A 188 22.66 2.02 -1.44
CA GLY A 188 22.93 1.51 -0.11
C GLY A 188 22.03 2.12 0.98
N ASP A 189 21.09 2.99 0.64
CA ASP A 189 20.14 3.51 1.60
C ASP A 189 19.10 2.44 1.98
N ILE A 190 18.68 2.48 3.24
CA ILE A 190 17.62 1.61 3.72
C ILE A 190 16.27 2.25 3.38
N LYS A 191 15.48 1.55 2.56
CA LYS A 191 14.14 1.98 2.15
C LYS A 191 13.11 1.02 2.75
N SER A 192 11.85 1.47 2.86
CA SER A 192 10.77 0.63 3.34
C SER A 192 9.40 1.01 2.78
N ARG A 193 8.46 0.06 2.80
CA ARG A 193 7.10 0.24 2.35
C ARG A 193 6.13 -0.59 3.19
N VAL A 194 5.03 0.04 3.62
CA VAL A 194 3.90 -0.69 4.20
C VAL A 194 2.97 -1.16 3.08
N VAL A 195 2.62 -2.44 3.12
CA VAL A 195 1.81 -3.10 2.10
C VAL A 195 0.32 -2.81 2.31
N SER A 196 -0.34 -2.28 1.28
CA SER A 196 -1.76 -1.92 1.33
C SER A 196 -2.71 -3.07 0.96
N SER A 197 -2.22 -4.09 0.27
CA SER A 197 -2.99 -5.27 -0.15
C SER A 197 -2.13 -6.53 -0.09
N SER A 198 -2.73 -7.64 0.36
CA SER A 198 -2.05 -8.94 0.40
C SER A 198 -1.76 -9.41 -1.03
N ALA A 199 -0.49 -9.66 -1.33
CA ALA A 199 -0.01 -9.97 -2.68
C ALA A 199 1.41 -10.57 -2.62
N ASP A 200 1.85 -11.12 -3.75
CA ASP A 200 3.26 -11.45 -3.94
C ASP A 200 4.01 -10.20 -4.40
N TYR A 201 5.21 -10.01 -3.86
CA TYR A 201 6.11 -8.93 -4.21
C TYR A 201 7.44 -9.53 -4.64
N ARG A 202 8.14 -8.88 -5.55
CA ARG A 202 9.50 -9.26 -5.92
C ARG A 202 10.39 -8.06 -6.13
N ILE A 203 11.66 -8.21 -5.78
CA ILE A 203 12.72 -7.32 -6.22
C ILE A 203 13.35 -7.96 -7.45
N VAL A 204 13.35 -7.25 -8.56
CA VAL A 204 13.98 -7.67 -9.81
C VAL A 204 15.24 -6.83 -10.00
N LEU A 205 16.38 -7.48 -10.16
CA LEU A 205 17.66 -6.87 -10.47
C LEU A 205 18.11 -7.34 -11.85
N GLN A 206 18.49 -6.43 -12.72
CA GLN A 206 18.98 -6.75 -14.05
C GLN A 206 19.97 -5.68 -14.50
N PRO A 207 21.21 -6.02 -14.89
CA PRO A 207 22.17 -5.02 -15.34
C PRO A 207 21.99 -4.71 -16.83
N GLU A 208 22.70 -3.70 -17.32
CA GLU A 208 22.90 -3.51 -18.76
C GLU A 208 23.70 -4.68 -19.38
N LEU A 209 23.61 -4.82 -20.71
CA LEU A 209 24.38 -5.83 -21.43
C LEU A 209 25.89 -5.64 -21.19
N PHE A 210 26.60 -6.74 -20.94
CA PHE A 210 28.05 -6.81 -20.71
C PHE A 210 28.54 -6.07 -19.46
N ALA A 211 27.63 -5.73 -18.55
CA ALA A 211 27.99 -5.09 -17.29
C ALA A 211 28.46 -6.11 -16.26
N ASN A 212 29.64 -5.89 -15.68
CA ASN A 212 30.03 -6.55 -14.44
C ASN A 212 29.46 -5.75 -13.26
N THR A 213 28.58 -6.34 -12.45
CA THR A 213 27.95 -5.62 -11.34
C THR A 213 27.91 -6.46 -10.07
N ASP A 214 28.75 -6.08 -9.11
CA ASP A 214 28.70 -6.58 -7.74
C ASP A 214 27.63 -5.83 -6.95
N TYR A 215 26.80 -6.55 -6.20
CA TYR A 215 25.81 -5.93 -5.32
C TYR A 215 25.62 -6.68 -4.01
N VAL A 216 25.04 -5.98 -3.04
CA VAL A 216 24.49 -6.53 -1.81
C VAL A 216 23.02 -6.18 -1.76
N LEU A 217 22.20 -7.17 -1.45
CA LEU A 217 20.78 -7.00 -1.18
C LEU A 217 20.46 -7.56 0.20
N ALA A 218 19.81 -6.75 1.03
CA ALA A 218 19.20 -7.19 2.27
C ALA A 218 17.69 -6.90 2.23
N ILE A 219 16.89 -7.85 2.68
CA ILE A 219 15.43 -7.79 2.76
C ILE A 219 15.01 -8.18 4.18
N ALA A 220 14.02 -7.47 4.71
CA ALA A 220 13.32 -7.88 5.93
C ALA A 220 11.83 -7.58 5.83
N THR A 221 11.01 -8.47 6.38
CA THR A 221 9.55 -8.35 6.42
C THR A 221 9.05 -8.47 7.86
N GLY A 222 8.00 -7.72 8.19
CA GLY A 222 7.48 -7.68 9.56
C GLY A 222 6.29 -6.75 9.74
N GLY A 223 6.03 -6.34 10.97
CA GLY A 223 4.91 -5.46 11.30
C GLY A 223 5.17 -4.01 10.94
N SER A 224 4.10 -3.26 10.70
CA SER A 224 4.16 -1.82 10.43
C SER A 224 3.83 -0.95 11.64
N LEU A 225 3.22 -1.52 12.67
CA LEU A 225 2.80 -0.83 13.88
C LEU A 225 3.53 -1.38 15.11
N PRO A 226 3.76 -0.53 16.13
CA PRO A 226 4.20 -1.04 17.42
C PRO A 226 3.07 -1.87 18.07
N PHE A 227 3.44 -2.71 19.02
CA PHE A 227 2.46 -3.45 19.80
C PHE A 227 1.70 -2.49 20.76
N PRO A 228 0.36 -2.51 20.81
CA PRO A 228 -0.42 -1.51 21.54
C PRO A 228 -0.48 -1.72 23.05
N VAL A 229 0.04 -2.84 23.57
CA VAL A 229 0.09 -3.13 25.01
C VAL A 229 1.54 -3.30 25.42
N GLU A 230 1.96 -2.56 26.44
CA GLU A 230 3.35 -2.57 26.89
C GLU A 230 3.77 -3.97 27.37
N GLY A 231 4.93 -4.44 26.90
CA GLY A 231 5.48 -5.75 27.24
C GLY A 231 4.82 -6.96 26.56
N ALA A 232 3.65 -6.78 25.94
CA ALA A 232 2.97 -7.84 25.20
C ALA A 232 3.57 -8.04 23.80
N LYS A 233 3.34 -9.23 23.23
CA LYS A 233 3.81 -9.66 21.91
C LYS A 233 2.72 -10.44 21.19
N GLN A 234 2.99 -10.80 19.93
CA GLN A 234 2.04 -11.52 19.08
C GLN A 234 1.49 -12.82 19.71
N ARG A 235 2.30 -13.50 20.55
CA ARG A 235 1.87 -14.71 21.29
C ARG A 235 0.78 -14.47 22.33
N ASP A 236 0.58 -13.22 22.74
CA ASP A 236 -0.41 -12.82 23.75
C ASP A 236 -1.76 -12.47 23.09
N ILE A 237 -1.86 -12.57 21.76
CA ILE A 237 -3.14 -12.54 21.04
C ILE A 237 -3.85 -13.87 21.25
N GLY A 238 -4.90 -13.86 22.06
CA GLY A 238 -5.66 -15.07 22.42
C GLY A 238 -6.98 -15.27 21.66
N SER A 239 -7.51 -14.20 21.04
CA SER A 239 -8.61 -14.29 20.07
C SER A 239 -8.29 -13.44 18.85
N VAL A 240 -8.53 -14.00 17.67
CA VAL A 240 -8.09 -13.47 16.38
C VAL A 240 -9.23 -12.89 15.58
N PHE A 241 -8.87 -12.12 14.55
CA PHE A 241 -9.82 -11.54 13.63
C PHE A 241 -10.66 -12.61 12.95
N GLY A 242 -11.98 -12.38 12.86
CA GLY A 242 -12.93 -13.30 12.24
C GLY A 242 -13.50 -14.37 13.17
N ASP A 243 -12.97 -14.54 14.40
CA ASP A 243 -13.51 -15.47 15.39
C ASP A 243 -15.02 -15.26 15.61
N PRO A 244 -15.81 -16.33 15.79
CA PRO A 244 -17.23 -16.19 16.08
C PRO A 244 -17.45 -15.48 17.42
N ARG A 245 -18.43 -14.58 17.44
CA ARG A 245 -18.87 -13.84 18.62
C ARG A 245 -20.37 -14.01 18.80
N ASP A 246 -20.81 -13.90 20.05
CA ASP A 246 -22.23 -13.86 20.40
C ASP A 246 -22.98 -15.09 19.82
N GLY A 247 -22.44 -16.29 20.06
CA GLY A 247 -22.98 -17.55 19.55
C GLY A 247 -22.82 -17.77 18.04
N GLY A 248 -21.96 -17.00 17.37
CA GLY A 248 -21.74 -17.06 15.92
C GLY A 248 -22.54 -16.04 15.11
N SER A 249 -23.35 -15.21 15.77
CA SER A 249 -24.13 -14.15 15.12
C SER A 249 -23.27 -12.98 14.62
N ARG A 250 -22.05 -12.83 15.15
CA ARG A 250 -21.11 -11.76 14.78
C ARG A 250 -19.70 -12.33 14.57
N LYS A 251 -18.88 -11.62 13.79
CA LYS A 251 -17.44 -11.87 13.67
C LYS A 251 -16.63 -10.89 14.51
N HIS A 252 -15.50 -11.36 15.01
CA HIS A 252 -14.54 -10.55 15.71
C HIS A 252 -13.85 -9.57 14.75
N HIS A 253 -13.99 -8.26 14.97
CA HIS A 253 -13.45 -7.21 14.09
C HIS A 253 -12.10 -6.64 14.54
N GLY A 254 -11.35 -7.42 15.31
CA GLY A 254 -10.07 -7.04 15.88
C GLY A 254 -9.31 -8.26 16.40
N VAL A 255 -8.38 -8.02 17.31
CA VAL A 255 -7.66 -9.04 18.08
C VAL A 255 -7.78 -8.73 19.57
N ASP A 256 -7.83 -9.77 20.40
CA ASP A 256 -7.83 -9.60 21.86
C ASP A 256 -6.44 -9.95 22.39
N ILE A 257 -5.78 -8.94 22.96
CA ILE A 257 -4.42 -9.01 23.50
C ILE A 257 -4.52 -9.13 25.01
N PHE A 258 -4.20 -10.31 25.55
CA PHE A 258 -4.32 -10.58 26.98
C PHE A 258 -3.13 -10.03 27.75
N ALA A 259 -3.41 -9.32 28.83
CA ALA A 259 -2.41 -8.76 29.73
C ALA A 259 -3.04 -8.51 31.10
N LYS A 260 -2.21 -8.28 32.13
CA LYS A 260 -2.72 -7.95 33.47
C LYS A 260 -3.57 -6.67 33.40
N LYS A 261 -4.66 -6.64 34.15
CA LYS A 261 -5.44 -5.41 34.35
C LYS A 261 -4.53 -4.29 34.85
N GLY A 262 -4.66 -3.08 34.31
CA GLY A 262 -3.78 -1.95 34.60
C GLY A 262 -2.49 -1.91 33.78
N THR A 263 -2.23 -2.88 32.88
CA THR A 263 -1.07 -2.80 31.97
C THR A 263 -1.23 -1.60 31.02
N PRO A 264 -0.18 -0.78 30.79
CA PRO A 264 -0.27 0.36 29.89
C PRO A 264 -0.62 -0.01 28.45
N VAL A 265 -1.51 0.78 27.86
CA VAL A 265 -1.90 0.73 26.44
C VAL A 265 -1.37 1.98 25.76
N VAL A 266 -0.66 1.81 24.64
CA VAL A 266 0.04 2.88 23.94
C VAL A 266 -0.55 3.17 22.56
N ALA A 267 -0.39 4.41 22.10
CA ALA A 267 -0.81 4.83 20.77
C ALA A 267 0.04 4.18 19.67
N VAL A 268 -0.59 3.50 18.71
CA VAL A 268 0.15 2.86 17.58
C VAL A 268 0.61 3.82 16.50
N ILE A 269 0.11 5.05 16.50
CA ILE A 269 0.49 6.13 15.59
C ILE A 269 0.45 7.48 16.31
N ASP A 270 1.09 8.49 15.74
CA ASP A 270 0.80 9.89 16.06
C ASP A 270 -0.64 10.21 15.61
N GLY A 271 -1.39 10.95 16.43
CA GLY A 271 -2.76 11.30 16.05
C GLY A 271 -3.56 11.96 17.15
N TYR A 272 -4.89 11.90 16.98
CA TYR A 272 -5.88 12.43 17.91
C TYR A 272 -6.74 11.29 18.46
N VAL A 273 -7.05 11.37 19.74
CA VAL A 273 -7.86 10.37 20.45
C VAL A 273 -9.29 10.86 20.66
N ARG A 274 -10.24 9.94 20.63
CA ARG A 274 -11.62 10.14 21.09
C ARG A 274 -11.96 9.06 22.10
N THR A 275 -12.21 9.45 23.34
CA THR A 275 -12.61 8.54 24.43
C THR A 275 -14.13 8.46 24.52
N ASP A 276 -14.67 7.30 24.86
CA ASP A 276 -16.10 7.10 25.07
C ASP A 276 -16.35 5.92 26.01
N THR A 277 -17.49 5.90 26.70
CA THR A 277 -17.87 4.86 27.66
C THR A 277 -19.27 4.35 27.37
N GLY A 278 -19.38 3.06 27.01
CA GLY A 278 -20.67 2.41 26.81
C GLY A 278 -20.62 1.31 25.75
N GLY A 279 -21.79 0.74 25.47
CA GLY A 279 -21.94 -0.34 24.48
C GLY A 279 -21.08 -1.56 24.77
N LEU A 280 -20.80 -2.34 23.73
CA LEU A 280 -20.00 -3.56 23.84
C LEU A 280 -18.56 -3.27 24.30
N GLY A 281 -17.96 -2.18 23.80
CA GLY A 281 -16.57 -1.84 24.08
C GLY A 281 -16.28 -1.32 25.48
N GLY A 282 -17.30 -0.94 26.26
CA GLY A 282 -17.09 -0.32 27.57
C GLY A 282 -16.35 1.01 27.44
N LYS A 283 -15.31 1.20 28.25
CA LYS A 283 -14.37 2.33 28.08
C LYS A 283 -13.48 2.03 26.89
N HIS A 284 -13.51 2.93 25.90
CA HIS A 284 -12.78 2.72 24.66
C HIS A 284 -12.24 4.01 24.05
N ILE A 285 -11.21 3.86 23.22
CA ILE A 285 -10.54 4.93 22.49
C ILE A 285 -10.62 4.66 20.99
N TRP A 286 -10.91 5.70 20.22
CA TRP A 286 -10.61 5.76 18.80
C TRP A 286 -9.39 6.66 18.59
N LEU A 287 -8.35 6.14 17.94
CA LEU A 287 -7.19 6.91 17.51
C LEU A 287 -7.20 7.07 16.00
N SER A 288 -6.89 8.26 15.52
CA SER A 288 -6.74 8.51 14.09
C SER A 288 -5.73 9.63 13.82
N SER A 289 -5.04 9.57 12.68
CA SER A 289 -4.00 10.56 12.35
C SER A 289 -4.53 11.99 12.10
N GLY A 290 -5.82 12.17 11.86
CA GLY A 290 -6.45 13.48 11.71
C GLY A 290 -7.64 13.61 12.67
N MET A 291 -7.87 14.83 13.17
CA MET A 291 -8.85 15.09 14.23
C MET A 291 -10.28 14.62 13.92
N PHE A 292 -10.69 14.68 12.65
CA PHE A 292 -12.01 14.23 12.21
C PHE A 292 -12.05 12.78 11.68
N GLY A 293 -10.90 12.09 11.61
CA GLY A 293 -10.82 10.68 11.23
C GLY A 293 -11.26 10.33 9.80
N TYR A 294 -11.52 11.32 8.93
CA TYR A 294 -11.99 11.07 7.56
C TYR A 294 -10.87 10.54 6.63
N GLY A 295 -11.22 9.56 5.80
CA GLY A 295 -10.40 9.06 4.68
C GLY A 295 -9.16 8.23 5.05
N ARG A 296 -8.92 7.94 6.33
CA ARG A 296 -7.73 7.24 6.82
C ARG A 296 -8.08 6.09 7.78
N ALA A 297 -7.11 5.24 8.07
CA ALA A 297 -7.28 4.17 9.04
C ALA A 297 -7.57 4.75 10.44
N ARG A 298 -8.50 4.12 11.15
CA ARG A 298 -8.85 4.39 12.54
C ARG A 298 -8.54 3.16 13.39
N TYR A 299 -8.03 3.39 14.59
CA TYR A 299 -7.60 2.34 15.51
C TYR A 299 -8.51 2.35 16.73
N TYR A 300 -9.03 1.19 17.09
CA TYR A 300 -10.00 1.01 18.15
C TYR A 300 -9.36 0.26 19.32
N TYR A 301 -9.50 0.78 20.52
CA TYR A 301 -8.99 0.21 21.76
C TYR A 301 -10.16 0.08 22.72
N ALA A 302 -10.56 -1.14 23.08
CA ALA A 302 -11.73 -1.36 23.93
C ALA A 302 -11.41 -2.19 25.18
N HIS A 303 -12.41 -2.23 26.07
CA HIS A 303 -12.37 -2.89 27.37
C HIS A 303 -11.40 -2.27 28.36
N LEU A 304 -10.99 -1.01 28.15
CA LEU A 304 -10.05 -0.32 29.02
C LEU A 304 -10.57 -0.21 30.46
N ASP A 305 -9.68 -0.16 31.44
CA ASP A 305 -10.04 0.11 32.83
C ASP A 305 -10.08 1.61 33.12
N PHE A 306 -9.07 2.33 32.61
CA PHE A 306 -8.89 3.76 32.79
C PHE A 306 -8.31 4.40 31.52
N PHE A 307 -8.65 5.68 31.28
CA PHE A 307 -8.07 6.50 30.21
C PHE A 307 -6.91 7.31 30.77
N ALA A 308 -5.75 7.29 30.12
CA ALA A 308 -4.63 8.15 30.51
C ALA A 308 -4.71 9.55 29.88
N ILE A 309 -5.65 9.74 28.95
CA ILE A 309 -5.85 10.94 28.13
C ILE A 309 -7.32 11.33 28.09
N GLU A 310 -7.60 12.51 27.55
CA GLU A 310 -8.93 13.03 27.31
C GLU A 310 -9.28 13.04 25.81
N SER A 311 -10.58 13.04 25.49
CA SER A 311 -11.03 13.15 24.11
C SER A 311 -10.59 14.47 23.49
N GLY A 312 -9.95 14.42 22.32
CA GLY A 312 -9.41 15.58 21.61
C GLY A 312 -7.89 15.71 21.73
N ASP A 313 -7.26 15.00 22.68
CA ASP A 313 -5.82 15.05 22.88
C ASP A 313 -5.05 14.60 21.63
N LYS A 314 -3.92 15.28 21.39
CA LYS A 314 -2.96 14.88 20.37
C LYS A 314 -1.86 14.05 21.04
N VAL A 315 -1.68 12.84 20.57
CA VAL A 315 -0.74 11.87 21.12
C VAL A 315 0.37 11.51 20.14
N LYS A 316 1.51 11.09 20.68
CA LYS A 316 2.63 10.53 19.93
C LYS A 316 2.58 9.01 19.92
N LYS A 317 3.07 8.40 18.84
CA LYS A 317 3.26 6.95 18.77
C LYS A 317 4.09 6.49 19.98
N GLY A 318 3.58 5.53 20.72
CA GLY A 318 4.19 4.98 21.94
C GLY A 318 3.76 5.67 23.24
N GLU A 319 3.02 6.78 23.17
CA GLU A 319 2.48 7.46 24.34
C GLU A 319 1.36 6.62 24.98
N VAL A 320 1.31 6.57 26.32
CA VAL A 320 0.28 5.84 27.07
C VAL A 320 -1.05 6.57 26.94
N ILE A 321 -2.07 5.89 26.43
CA ILE A 321 -3.41 6.44 26.21
C ILE A 321 -4.48 5.79 27.12
N GLY A 322 -4.16 4.67 27.75
CA GLY A 322 -5.06 4.00 28.66
C GLY A 322 -4.44 2.78 29.29
N TYR A 323 -5.27 2.00 29.97
CA TYR A 323 -4.82 0.82 30.70
C TYR A 323 -5.75 -0.35 30.45
N VAL A 324 -5.17 -1.54 30.27
CA VAL A 324 -5.88 -2.80 30.04
C VAL A 324 -6.92 -3.04 31.13
N GLY A 325 -8.11 -3.46 30.73
CA GLY A 325 -9.21 -3.74 31.64
C GLY A 325 -10.07 -4.88 31.17
N ASN A 326 -11.33 -4.83 31.58
CA ASN A 326 -12.37 -5.76 31.16
C ASN A 326 -13.75 -5.08 31.16
N THR A 327 -13.83 -3.78 30.83
CA THR A 327 -15.12 -3.07 30.84
C THR A 327 -15.98 -3.44 29.62
N GLY A 328 -17.28 -3.10 29.65
CA GLY A 328 -18.21 -3.46 28.58
C GLY A 328 -18.62 -4.93 28.65
N ASN A 329 -18.74 -5.58 27.49
CA ASN A 329 -19.14 -7.00 27.43
C ASN A 329 -18.00 -7.96 27.85
N ALA A 330 -16.79 -7.47 28.05
CA ALA A 330 -15.64 -8.24 28.58
C ALA A 330 -15.68 -8.45 30.10
N ARG A 331 -16.67 -7.91 30.84
CA ARG A 331 -16.67 -7.90 32.32
C ARG A 331 -16.52 -9.27 32.97
N THR A 332 -16.94 -10.33 32.29
CA THR A 332 -16.87 -11.71 32.78
C THR A 332 -15.73 -12.53 32.17
N THR A 333 -14.81 -11.91 31.44
CA THR A 333 -13.65 -12.57 30.82
C THR A 333 -12.33 -12.09 31.45
N PRO A 334 -11.21 -12.81 31.23
CA PRO A 334 -9.90 -12.33 31.67
C PRO A 334 -9.57 -10.96 31.05
N PRO A 335 -8.86 -10.08 31.77
CA PRO A 335 -8.49 -8.77 31.26
C PRO A 335 -7.70 -8.83 29.94
N HIS A 336 -8.07 -7.97 29.00
CA HIS A 336 -7.46 -7.88 27.68
C HIS A 336 -7.73 -6.52 27.05
N LEU A 337 -6.91 -6.15 26.06
CA LEU A 337 -7.23 -5.09 25.12
C LEU A 337 -7.87 -5.72 23.88
N HIS A 338 -9.08 -5.28 23.54
CA HIS A 338 -9.58 -5.48 22.18
C HIS A 338 -9.01 -4.38 21.28
N PHE A 339 -8.22 -4.77 20.27
CA PHE A 339 -7.59 -3.86 19.31
C PHE A 339 -8.14 -4.09 17.90
N GLY A 340 -8.69 -3.05 17.28
CA GLY A 340 -9.26 -3.10 15.93
C GLY A 340 -8.66 -2.07 14.98
N ILE A 341 -8.62 -2.39 13.69
CA ILE A 341 -8.21 -1.46 12.62
C ILE A 341 -9.36 -1.31 11.63
N TYR A 342 -9.71 -0.08 11.29
CA TYR A 342 -10.83 0.24 10.41
C TYR A 342 -10.40 1.17 9.28
N SER A 343 -10.51 0.72 8.03
CA SER A 343 -10.16 1.46 6.83
C SER A 343 -11.12 1.11 5.69
N GLY A 344 -12.28 1.77 5.64
CA GLY A 344 -13.40 1.39 4.77
C GLY A 344 -14.18 0.14 5.23
N GLY A 345 -13.74 -0.46 6.34
CA GLY A 345 -14.24 -1.70 6.92
C GLY A 345 -13.21 -2.25 7.94
N PRO A 346 -13.57 -3.28 8.71
CA PRO A 346 -12.63 -3.91 9.65
C PRO A 346 -11.52 -4.64 8.89
N VAL A 347 -10.29 -4.49 9.36
CA VAL A 347 -9.08 -5.10 8.78
C VAL A 347 -8.41 -5.93 9.88
N ASP A 348 -7.91 -7.12 9.51
CA ASP A 348 -7.14 -7.96 10.43
C ASP A 348 -5.90 -7.20 10.96
N PRO A 349 -5.82 -6.93 12.28
CA PRO A 349 -4.68 -6.26 12.87
C PRO A 349 -3.42 -7.14 12.97
N ALA A 350 -3.54 -8.47 12.96
CA ALA A 350 -2.42 -9.36 13.28
C ALA A 350 -1.17 -9.16 12.41
N PRO A 351 -1.26 -8.94 11.08
CA PRO A 351 -0.09 -8.67 10.25
C PRO A 351 0.62 -7.34 10.60
N PHE A 352 -0.13 -6.33 11.07
CA PHE A 352 0.43 -5.03 11.45
C PHE A 352 1.27 -5.13 12.74
N LEU A 353 0.92 -6.08 13.62
CA LEU A 353 1.47 -6.26 14.96
C LEU A 353 2.60 -7.30 15.05
N LYS A 354 3.14 -7.73 13.91
CA LYS A 354 4.38 -8.51 13.87
C LYS A 354 5.57 -7.67 14.38
N PRO A 355 6.70 -8.28 14.78
CA PRO A 355 7.91 -7.54 15.07
C PRO A 355 8.33 -6.63 13.91
N GLU A 356 8.89 -5.45 14.23
CA GLU A 356 9.39 -4.54 13.19
C GLU A 356 10.49 -5.22 12.36
N PRO A 357 10.50 -5.11 11.02
CA PRO A 357 11.54 -5.70 10.20
C PRO A 357 12.92 -5.08 10.50
N VAL A 358 13.84 -5.95 10.89
CA VAL A 358 15.26 -5.66 11.07
C VAL A 358 16.02 -6.36 9.96
N LEU A 359 16.82 -5.61 9.20
CA LEU A 359 17.68 -6.18 8.16
C LEU A 359 18.77 -7.05 8.83
N PRO A 360 19.17 -8.18 8.21
CA PRO A 360 20.32 -8.95 8.66
C PRO A 360 21.56 -8.07 8.78
N ALA A 361 22.39 -8.35 9.79
CA ALA A 361 23.68 -7.69 9.95
C ALA A 361 24.62 -7.95 8.75
N THR A 362 25.59 -7.05 8.57
CA THR A 362 26.61 -7.11 7.52
C THR A 362 27.59 -8.26 7.65
#